data_AF-A0A2N2BZ33-F1
#
_entry.id   AF-A0A2N2BZ33-F1
#
_cell.length_a   1.000
_cell.length_b   1.000
_cell.length_c   1.000
_cell.angle_alpha   90.00
_cell.angle_beta   90.00
_cell.angle_gamma   90.00
#
_symmetry.space_group_name_H-M   'P 1'
#
loop_
_entity.id
_entity.type
_entity.pdbx_description
1 polymer ?
#
loop_
_entity_poly.entity_id
_entity_poly.type
_entity_poly.pdbx_seq_one_letter_code
_entity_poly.pdbx_strand_id
1 'polypeptide(L)'
;MSEKNSVLQINITDLNPDGNGVGRTDTGRVVFVPLTAPGDTCEVKVIKESSGYLVARLERLITPSPDRIEPLCAVYNRCGGCSYGHITYEKEKKLKEDMVRNAFLRIAGTQVKVNPLVSVNSERYRNKVQYPITCTDGTPVFGYYARHSHRVIPHNGCLLQDGIFYDIADRLTGIFTEKIFSAYNEESGKGLLKHIYLRKTRAGDISVCVVINADMLPDARSIADRIRDDFPCIRSFFININKKRSNVILGERNILISGEPYLTDTLCGKHFSLSPSSFFQVNSEAAEKLYEKAAEYAALEKDDILLDLYCGAGTIGLCIAGNENKLCGVEIVREAAENAKNNAFANGRSEKNTLFVCGDAKIGITECKKRFGSPSVIVVDPPRKGLTPELIADITATAPKRVVYISCNPATLARDTALFMEKGYTPIEATPFDLFPRTGHVETVVLITRVEG
;
A
#
# COMPACT_ATOMS: atom_id res chain seq x y z
N MET A 1 -4.18 12.86 -39.17
CA MET A 1 -3.95 14.28 -38.80
C MET A 1 -3.77 14.33 -37.29
N SER A 2 -2.85 15.15 -36.78
CA SER A 2 -2.66 15.26 -35.32
C SER A 2 -3.89 15.87 -34.68
N GLU A 3 -4.33 15.30 -33.56
CA GLU A 3 -5.46 15.81 -32.78
C GLU A 3 -4.98 16.80 -31.71
N LYS A 4 -3.69 17.16 -31.67
CA LYS A 4 -3.17 18.11 -30.68
C LYS A 4 -3.83 19.48 -30.83
N ASN A 5 -4.25 20.06 -29.71
CA ASN A 5 -5.02 21.30 -29.59
C ASN A 5 -6.44 21.27 -30.17
N SER A 6 -6.92 20.11 -30.67
CA SER A 6 -8.33 19.98 -31.05
C SER A 6 -9.21 20.01 -29.80
N VAL A 7 -10.45 20.48 -30.00
CA VAL A 7 -11.51 20.43 -29.00
C VAL A 7 -12.45 19.32 -29.39
N LEU A 8 -12.71 18.40 -28.46
CA LEU A 8 -13.51 17.20 -28.68
C LEU A 8 -14.61 17.13 -27.62
N GLN A 9 -15.78 16.63 -28.00
CA GLN A 9 -16.79 16.21 -27.03
C GLN A 9 -16.54 14.74 -26.68
N ILE A 10 -16.34 14.45 -25.40
CA ILE A 10 -16.03 13.11 -24.90
C ILE A 10 -17.02 12.73 -23.81
N ASN A 11 -17.54 11.50 -23.91
CA ASN A 11 -18.26 10.86 -22.82
C ASN A 11 -17.28 10.06 -21.97
N ILE A 12 -17.27 10.31 -20.67
CA ILE A 12 -16.41 9.63 -19.72
C ILE A 12 -17.14 8.37 -19.22
N THR A 13 -16.52 7.22 -19.44
CA THR A 13 -17.14 5.92 -19.13
C THR A 13 -16.51 5.22 -17.94
N ASP A 14 -15.27 5.56 -17.59
CA ASP A 14 -14.50 4.89 -16.55
C ASP A 14 -13.49 5.86 -15.90
N LEU A 15 -12.79 5.43 -14.84
CA LEU A 15 -11.65 6.12 -14.25
C LEU A 15 -10.42 5.20 -14.29
N ASN A 16 -9.27 5.77 -14.59
CA ASN A 16 -8.01 5.07 -14.33
C ASN A 16 -7.60 5.23 -12.85
N PRO A 17 -6.64 4.42 -12.34
CA PRO A 17 -6.22 4.46 -10.93
C PRO A 17 -5.70 5.84 -10.45
N ASP A 18 -5.22 6.67 -11.37
CA ASP A 18 -4.75 8.04 -11.09
C ASP A 18 -5.93 9.05 -10.98
N GLY A 19 -7.17 8.59 -11.15
CA GLY A 19 -8.37 9.44 -11.07
C GLY A 19 -8.63 10.26 -12.33
N ASN A 20 -8.09 9.86 -13.47
CA ASN A 20 -8.42 10.49 -14.75
C ASN A 20 -9.61 9.77 -15.38
N GLY A 21 -10.58 10.54 -15.87
CA GLY A 21 -11.65 10.03 -16.69
C GLY A 21 -11.12 9.38 -17.95
N VAL A 22 -11.71 8.24 -18.29
CA VAL A 22 -11.42 7.48 -19.50
C VAL A 22 -12.64 7.57 -20.39
N GLY A 23 -12.45 8.18 -21.55
CA GLY A 23 -13.41 8.19 -22.64
C GLY A 23 -12.80 7.66 -23.92
N ARG A 24 -13.59 7.66 -25.00
CA ARG A 24 -13.12 7.33 -26.34
C ARG A 24 -13.59 8.37 -27.34
N THR A 25 -12.76 8.65 -28.33
CA THR A 25 -13.16 9.40 -29.53
C THR A 25 -14.11 8.55 -30.39
N ASP A 26 -14.76 9.16 -31.38
CA ASP A 26 -15.57 8.45 -32.37
C ASP A 26 -14.77 7.41 -33.18
N THR A 27 -13.45 7.63 -33.30
CA THR A 27 -12.50 6.70 -33.93
C THR A 27 -12.03 5.58 -32.99
N GLY A 28 -12.49 5.57 -31.73
CA GLY A 28 -12.19 4.53 -30.74
C GLY A 28 -10.91 4.74 -29.94
N ARG A 29 -10.16 5.83 -30.17
CA ARG A 29 -8.92 6.14 -29.41
C ARG A 29 -9.26 6.48 -27.96
N VAL A 30 -8.46 5.99 -27.03
CA VAL A 30 -8.63 6.27 -25.60
C VAL A 30 -8.21 7.70 -25.29
N VAL A 31 -9.02 8.42 -24.52
CA VAL A 31 -8.75 9.79 -24.04
C VAL A 31 -8.75 9.80 -22.52
N PHE A 32 -7.66 10.28 -21.92
CA PHE A 32 -7.57 10.53 -20.49
C PHE A 32 -7.84 12.00 -20.18
N VAL A 33 -8.79 12.26 -19.27
CA VAL A 33 -9.23 13.60 -18.90
C VAL A 33 -9.18 13.72 -17.37
N PRO A 34 -8.22 14.47 -16.79
CA PRO A 34 -8.20 14.71 -15.36
C PRO A 34 -9.45 15.49 -14.89
N LEU A 35 -9.86 15.29 -13.63
CA LEU A 35 -10.95 16.02 -12.95
C LEU A 35 -12.37 15.80 -13.53
N THR A 36 -12.56 14.68 -14.23
CA THR A 36 -13.87 14.21 -14.74
C THR A 36 -14.25 12.87 -14.13
N ALA A 37 -15.55 12.61 -14.03
CA ALA A 37 -16.14 11.40 -13.46
C ALA A 37 -16.88 10.57 -14.53
N PRO A 38 -17.03 9.24 -14.34
CA PRO A 38 -17.84 8.40 -15.22
C PRO A 38 -19.29 8.87 -15.25
N GLY A 39 -19.85 9.03 -16.44
CA GLY A 39 -21.15 9.66 -16.68
C GLY A 39 -21.08 11.13 -17.10
N ASP A 40 -19.89 11.77 -17.02
CA ASP A 40 -19.72 13.11 -17.56
C ASP A 40 -19.76 13.11 -19.10
N THR A 41 -20.42 14.12 -19.65
CA THR A 41 -20.19 14.58 -21.02
C THR A 41 -19.44 15.90 -20.96
N CYS A 42 -18.27 15.97 -21.58
CA CYS A 42 -17.39 17.14 -21.49
C CYS A 42 -16.83 17.54 -22.84
N GLU A 43 -16.62 18.85 -22.99
CA GLU A 43 -15.77 19.43 -24.02
C GLU A 43 -14.34 19.50 -23.49
N VAL A 44 -13.41 18.88 -24.21
CA VAL A 44 -12.01 18.72 -23.78
C VAL A 44 -11.05 19.16 -24.86
N LYS A 45 -9.94 19.76 -24.45
CA LYS A 45 -8.86 20.16 -25.35
C LYS A 45 -7.70 19.18 -25.26
N VAL A 46 -7.30 18.57 -26.37
CA VAL A 46 -6.19 17.62 -26.41
C VAL A 46 -4.86 18.36 -26.19
N ILE A 47 -4.15 18.02 -25.12
CA ILE A 47 -2.87 18.64 -24.74
C ILE A 47 -1.65 17.78 -25.09
N LYS A 48 -1.84 16.46 -25.14
CA LYS A 48 -0.78 15.50 -25.49
C LYS A 48 -1.37 14.38 -26.34
N GLU A 49 -0.65 14.04 -27.39
CA GLU A 49 -0.95 12.91 -28.24
C GLU A 49 0.15 11.85 -28.05
N SER A 50 -0.27 10.59 -27.96
CA SER A 50 0.62 9.42 -27.88
C SER A 50 0.10 8.32 -28.82
N SER A 51 0.94 7.33 -29.12
CA SER A 51 0.64 6.32 -30.15
C SER A 51 -0.64 5.51 -29.86
N GLY A 52 -1.02 5.32 -28.59
CA GLY A 52 -2.21 4.56 -28.20
C GLY A 52 -3.31 5.36 -27.49
N TYR A 53 -3.06 6.61 -27.11
CA TYR A 53 -4.00 7.40 -26.31
C TYR A 53 -3.78 8.92 -26.46
N LEU A 54 -4.79 9.68 -26.05
CA LEU A 54 -4.75 11.13 -25.92
C LEU A 54 -4.82 11.52 -24.45
N VAL A 55 -4.19 12.63 -24.09
CA VAL A 55 -4.43 13.33 -22.82
C VAL A 55 -5.06 14.66 -23.15
N ALA A 56 -6.20 14.93 -22.55
CA ALA A 56 -6.95 16.17 -22.74
C ALA A 56 -7.20 16.88 -21.41
N ARG A 57 -7.40 18.18 -21.49
CA ARG A 57 -7.82 19.03 -20.37
C ARG A 57 -9.30 19.31 -20.51
N LEU A 58 -10.04 19.22 -19.41
CA LEU A 58 -11.44 19.67 -19.34
C LEU A 58 -11.52 21.18 -19.62
N GLU A 59 -12.25 21.57 -20.67
CA GLU A 59 -12.55 22.98 -20.96
C GLU A 59 -13.94 23.35 -20.42
N ARG A 60 -14.93 22.50 -20.67
CA ARG A 60 -16.31 22.71 -20.22
C ARG A 60 -17.00 21.39 -19.92
N LEU A 61 -17.66 21.33 -18.77
CA LEU A 61 -18.56 20.22 -18.44
C LEU A 61 -19.95 20.52 -19.05
N ILE A 62 -20.43 19.63 -19.92
CA ILE A 62 -21.72 19.79 -20.61
C ILE A 62 -22.83 19.16 -19.76
N THR A 63 -22.63 17.90 -19.38
CA THR A 63 -23.55 17.16 -18.50
C THR A 63 -22.73 16.54 -17.37
N PRO A 64 -22.94 16.94 -16.11
CA PRO A 64 -22.27 16.32 -14.98
C PRO A 64 -22.84 14.92 -14.69
N SER A 65 -21.97 14.00 -14.30
CA SER A 65 -22.36 12.71 -13.75
C SER A 65 -23.15 12.88 -12.44
N PRO A 66 -24.20 12.06 -12.21
CA PRO A 66 -24.92 12.05 -10.94
C PRO A 66 -24.06 11.57 -9.76
N ASP A 67 -22.94 10.90 -10.03
CA ASP A 67 -22.02 10.40 -9.02
C ASP A 67 -20.98 11.45 -8.58
N ARG A 68 -21.00 12.68 -9.11
CA ARG A 68 -20.05 13.72 -8.69
C ARG A 68 -20.33 14.19 -7.27
N ILE A 69 -19.27 14.42 -6.51
CA ILE A 69 -19.33 15.14 -5.23
C ILE A 69 -18.26 16.23 -5.20
N GLU A 70 -18.50 17.29 -4.45
CA GLU A 70 -17.47 18.30 -4.18
C GLU A 70 -16.45 17.71 -3.17
N PRO A 71 -15.15 17.68 -3.51
CA PRO A 71 -14.15 17.17 -2.59
C PRO A 71 -14.06 18.01 -1.31
N LEU A 72 -14.23 17.37 -0.16
CA LEU A 72 -14.14 18.04 1.16
C LEU A 72 -12.72 18.55 1.50
N CYS A 73 -11.69 18.07 0.80
CA CYS A 73 -10.30 18.45 1.03
C CYS A 73 -9.91 19.67 0.17
N ALA A 74 -9.59 20.79 0.81
CA ALA A 74 -9.24 22.06 0.15
C ALA A 74 -8.04 21.98 -0.81
N VAL A 75 -7.18 20.96 -0.66
CA VAL A 75 -6.00 20.74 -1.52
C VAL A 75 -6.15 19.56 -2.48
N TYR A 76 -7.34 18.97 -2.60
CA TYR A 76 -7.61 17.78 -3.41
C TYR A 76 -7.09 17.89 -4.84
N ASN A 77 -7.34 19.01 -5.51
CA ASN A 77 -6.93 19.24 -6.91
C ASN A 77 -5.41 19.39 -7.10
N ARG A 78 -4.64 19.51 -6.01
CA ARG A 78 -3.17 19.71 -6.04
C ARG A 78 -2.41 18.54 -5.45
N CYS A 79 -2.95 17.91 -4.41
CA CYS A 79 -2.34 16.81 -3.68
C CYS A 79 -2.36 15.50 -4.49
N GLY A 80 -1.27 14.74 -4.45
CA GLY A 80 -1.16 13.42 -5.09
C GLY A 80 -1.76 12.26 -4.32
N GLY A 81 -2.33 12.50 -3.12
CA GLY A 81 -2.75 11.42 -2.22
C GLY A 81 -4.10 10.76 -2.56
N CYS A 82 -5.09 11.52 -3.06
CA CYS A 82 -6.43 11.01 -3.36
C CYS A 82 -6.73 11.10 -4.86
N SER A 83 -7.28 10.02 -5.42
CA SER A 83 -7.66 9.92 -6.85
C SER A 83 -9.16 10.10 -7.05
N TYR A 84 -10.00 9.60 -6.14
CA TYR A 84 -11.44 9.46 -6.33
C TYR A 84 -12.30 10.34 -5.41
N GLY A 85 -11.70 11.32 -4.73
CA GLY A 85 -12.41 12.23 -3.82
C GLY A 85 -13.50 13.11 -4.45
N HIS A 86 -13.64 13.11 -5.78
CA HIS A 86 -14.65 13.87 -6.54
C HIS A 86 -15.85 13.01 -6.98
N ILE A 87 -15.92 11.74 -6.56
CA ILE A 87 -17.07 10.85 -6.82
C ILE A 87 -17.66 10.26 -5.53
N THR A 88 -18.93 9.85 -5.59
CA THR A 88 -19.60 9.12 -4.50
C THR A 88 -18.80 7.87 -4.14
N TYR A 89 -18.86 7.49 -2.86
CA TYR A 89 -18.13 6.31 -2.42
C TYR A 89 -18.69 5.02 -3.01
N GLU A 90 -20.01 4.94 -3.23
CA GLU A 90 -20.64 3.82 -3.93
C GLU A 90 -20.09 3.64 -5.35
N LYS A 91 -19.90 4.73 -6.08
CA LYS A 91 -19.30 4.68 -7.41
C LYS A 91 -17.84 4.21 -7.36
N GLU A 92 -17.07 4.69 -6.40
CA GLU A 92 -15.69 4.23 -6.19
C GLU A 92 -15.63 2.72 -5.94
N LYS A 93 -16.50 2.19 -5.07
CA LYS A 93 -16.53 0.74 -4.79
C LYS A 93 -16.83 -0.04 -6.07
N LYS A 94 -17.82 0.40 -6.83
CA LYS A 94 -18.20 -0.25 -8.09
C LYS A 94 -17.07 -0.25 -9.12
N LEU A 95 -16.34 0.86 -9.25
CA LEU A 95 -15.18 0.95 -10.14
C LEU A 95 -14.09 -0.06 -9.74
N LYS A 96 -13.79 -0.18 -8.44
CA LYS A 96 -12.78 -1.14 -7.93
C LYS A 96 -13.18 -2.60 -8.19
N GLU A 97 -14.46 -2.95 -8.03
CA GLU A 97 -14.98 -4.27 -8.40
C GLU A 97 -14.83 -4.56 -9.89
N ASP A 98 -15.21 -3.59 -10.72
CA ASP A 98 -15.15 -3.71 -12.17
C ASP A 98 -13.71 -3.78 -12.67
N MET A 99 -12.75 -3.11 -12.01
CA MET A 99 -11.32 -3.25 -12.29
C MET A 99 -10.85 -4.71 -12.12
N VAL A 100 -11.25 -5.37 -11.04
CA VAL A 100 -10.90 -6.78 -10.79
C VAL A 100 -11.58 -7.70 -11.79
N ARG A 101 -12.88 -7.54 -12.01
CA ARG A 101 -13.66 -8.33 -12.96
C ARG A 101 -13.10 -8.22 -14.38
N ASN A 102 -12.81 -7.01 -14.82
CA ASN A 102 -12.25 -6.76 -16.15
C ASN A 102 -10.84 -7.32 -16.31
N ALA A 103 -10.01 -7.31 -15.25
CA ALA A 103 -8.69 -7.91 -15.31
C ALA A 103 -8.76 -9.42 -15.57
N PHE A 104 -9.61 -10.17 -14.86
CA PHE A 104 -9.80 -11.60 -15.11
C PHE A 104 -10.34 -11.87 -16.51
N LEU A 105 -11.37 -11.12 -16.94
CA LEU A 105 -11.97 -11.30 -18.26
C LEU A 105 -11.00 -11.03 -19.40
N ARG A 106 -10.25 -9.92 -19.33
CA ARG A 106 -9.44 -9.43 -20.46
C ARG A 106 -8.00 -9.95 -20.46
N ILE A 107 -7.43 -10.22 -19.28
CA ILE A 107 -6.02 -10.62 -19.14
C ILE A 107 -5.92 -12.11 -18.86
N ALA A 108 -6.67 -12.62 -17.87
CA ALA A 108 -6.65 -14.05 -17.57
C ALA A 108 -7.46 -14.89 -18.58
N GLY A 109 -8.35 -14.25 -19.35
CA GLY A 109 -9.21 -14.94 -20.32
C GLY A 109 -10.24 -15.86 -19.67
N THR A 110 -10.59 -15.62 -18.40
CA THR A 110 -11.50 -16.48 -17.64
C THR A 110 -12.52 -15.67 -16.84
N GLN A 111 -13.66 -16.30 -16.53
CA GLN A 111 -14.65 -15.77 -15.62
C GLN A 111 -14.41 -16.36 -14.22
N VAL A 112 -14.14 -15.49 -13.25
CA VAL A 112 -14.08 -15.85 -11.82
C VAL A 112 -15.26 -15.21 -11.09
N LYS A 113 -15.76 -15.87 -10.04
CA LYS A 113 -16.72 -15.25 -9.13
C LYS A 113 -16.02 -14.11 -8.39
N VAL A 114 -16.36 -12.86 -8.74
CA VAL A 114 -15.91 -11.66 -8.03
C VAL A 114 -16.98 -11.24 -7.04
N ASN A 115 -16.67 -11.31 -5.75
CA ASN A 115 -17.54 -10.86 -4.68
C ASN A 115 -17.63 -9.32 -4.62
N PRO A 116 -18.64 -8.76 -3.92
CA PRO A 116 -18.68 -7.34 -3.61
C PRO A 116 -17.41 -6.88 -2.89
N LEU A 117 -17.00 -5.63 -3.13
CA LEU A 117 -15.85 -5.02 -2.48
C LEU A 117 -16.10 -4.89 -0.98
N VAL A 118 -15.18 -5.46 -0.19
CA VAL A 118 -15.20 -5.33 1.27
C VAL A 118 -14.54 -4.01 1.67
N SER A 119 -15.26 -3.19 2.42
CA SER A 119 -14.77 -1.95 3.00
C SER A 119 -15.22 -1.84 4.46
N VAL A 120 -14.40 -1.19 5.30
CA VAL A 120 -14.68 -1.00 6.73
C VAL A 120 -14.91 0.48 7.03
N ASN A 121 -13.93 1.32 6.72
CA ASN A 121 -13.96 2.76 6.97
C ASN A 121 -13.28 3.52 5.82
N SER A 122 -13.88 4.63 5.38
CA SER A 122 -13.36 5.45 4.27
C SER A 122 -12.51 6.65 4.70
N GLU A 123 -12.42 6.90 6.00
CA GLU A 123 -11.79 8.08 6.59
C GLU A 123 -10.92 7.69 7.79
N ARG A 124 -9.91 8.51 8.07
CA ARG A 124 -8.99 8.40 9.22
C ARG A 124 -8.37 7.01 9.41
N TYR A 125 -8.26 6.25 8.32
CA TYR A 125 -7.85 4.85 8.37
C TYR A 125 -6.33 4.67 8.42
N ARG A 126 -5.56 5.67 7.98
CA ARG A 126 -4.09 5.55 7.88
C ARG A 126 -3.46 5.60 9.26
N ASN A 127 -2.79 4.53 9.65
CA ASN A 127 -1.99 4.44 10.87
C ASN A 127 -0.53 4.89 10.68
N LYS A 128 -0.14 5.29 9.47
CA LYS A 128 1.22 5.71 9.10
C LYS A 128 1.19 6.83 8.08
N VAL A 129 2.01 7.85 8.28
CA VAL A 129 2.19 8.97 7.34
C VAL A 129 3.66 9.29 7.12
N GLN A 130 3.94 9.88 5.96
CA GLN A 130 5.27 10.29 5.52
C GLN A 130 5.13 11.66 4.88
N TYR A 131 5.65 12.69 5.54
CA TYR A 131 5.61 14.06 5.05
C TYR A 131 6.99 14.48 4.55
N PRO A 132 7.20 14.69 3.24
CA PRO A 132 8.35 15.44 2.77
C PRO A 132 8.37 16.83 3.39
N ILE A 133 9.57 17.28 3.74
CA ILE A 133 9.84 18.63 4.23
C ILE A 133 10.49 19.41 3.09
N THR A 134 9.94 20.59 2.79
CA THR A 134 10.53 21.58 1.89
C THR A 134 10.67 22.91 2.63
N CYS A 135 11.03 23.98 1.92
CA CYS A 135 11.05 25.33 2.48
C CYS A 135 10.13 26.29 1.71
N THR A 136 9.56 27.25 2.41
CA THR A 136 8.87 28.43 1.86
C THR A 136 9.44 29.65 2.57
N ASP A 137 10.01 30.59 1.81
CA ASP A 137 10.67 31.79 2.35
C ASP A 137 11.68 31.50 3.47
N GLY A 138 12.46 30.42 3.29
CA GLY A 138 13.46 29.96 4.27
C GLY A 138 12.90 29.19 5.47
N THR A 139 11.58 29.10 5.61
CA THR A 139 10.91 28.38 6.70
C THR A 139 10.58 26.95 6.29
N PRO A 140 10.96 25.92 7.09
CA PRO A 140 10.56 24.54 6.84
C PRO A 140 9.03 24.38 6.81
N VAL A 141 8.51 23.76 5.76
CA VAL A 141 7.10 23.39 5.62
C VAL A 141 7.00 21.93 5.21
N PHE A 142 5.88 21.29 5.55
CA PHE A 142 5.64 19.89 5.22
C PHE A 142 4.33 19.73 4.45
N GLY A 143 4.15 18.56 3.83
CA GLY A 143 2.89 18.22 3.20
C GLY A 143 3.00 16.97 2.36
N TYR A 144 2.31 16.93 1.22
CA TYR A 144 2.37 15.82 0.29
C TYR A 144 2.84 16.26 -1.08
N TYR A 145 3.48 15.36 -1.81
CA TYR A 145 3.83 15.60 -3.20
C TYR A 145 2.59 15.80 -4.08
N ALA A 146 2.69 16.75 -5.01
CA ALA A 146 1.70 16.93 -6.07
C ALA A 146 1.72 15.74 -7.04
N ARG A 147 0.62 15.53 -7.77
CA ARG A 147 0.52 14.44 -8.75
C ARG A 147 1.68 14.50 -9.75
N HIS A 148 2.39 13.38 -9.91
CA HIS A 148 3.53 13.20 -10.81
C HIS A 148 4.65 14.27 -10.66
N SER A 149 4.89 14.76 -9.44
CA SER A 149 5.88 15.80 -9.15
C SER A 149 6.47 15.60 -7.75
N HIS A 150 7.64 16.17 -7.48
CA HIS A 150 8.20 16.29 -6.12
C HIS A 150 7.92 17.66 -5.48
N ARG A 151 7.00 18.44 -6.05
CA ARG A 151 6.51 19.68 -5.43
C ARG A 151 5.64 19.34 -4.21
N VAL A 152 6.06 19.78 -3.04
CA VAL A 152 5.28 19.61 -1.79
C VAL A 152 4.11 20.60 -1.77
N ILE A 153 2.93 20.09 -1.43
CA ILE A 153 1.69 20.83 -1.23
C ILE A 153 1.39 20.84 0.27
N PRO A 154 1.55 22.00 0.95
CA PRO A 154 1.12 22.17 2.32
C PRO A 154 -0.39 21.93 2.45
N HIS A 155 -0.81 21.44 3.61
CA HIS A 155 -2.21 21.18 3.95
C HIS A 155 -2.43 21.52 5.43
N ASN A 156 -3.69 21.53 5.88
CA ASN A 156 -4.09 21.84 7.26
C ASN A 156 -4.83 20.64 7.92
N GLY A 157 -4.40 19.43 7.55
CA GLY A 157 -5.10 18.18 7.86
C GLY A 157 -5.42 17.35 6.62
N CYS A 158 -5.77 16.08 6.82
CA CYS A 158 -6.12 15.15 5.75
C CYS A 158 -7.21 14.20 6.27
N LEU A 159 -8.26 13.99 5.50
CA LEU A 159 -9.41 13.17 5.92
C LEU A 159 -9.07 11.67 6.04
N LEU A 160 -7.95 11.24 5.46
CA LEU A 160 -7.53 9.83 5.48
C LEU A 160 -6.68 9.46 6.71
N GLN A 161 -6.34 10.43 7.55
CA GLN A 161 -5.43 10.25 8.67
C GLN A 161 -6.01 10.87 9.94
N ASP A 162 -5.51 10.43 11.09
CA ASP A 162 -5.82 11.07 12.36
C ASP A 162 -5.21 12.49 12.43
N GLY A 163 -5.95 13.45 13.00
CA GLY A 163 -5.53 14.84 13.14
C GLY A 163 -4.22 14.99 13.92
N ILE A 164 -3.98 14.09 14.89
CA ILE A 164 -2.77 14.10 15.71
C ILE A 164 -1.47 14.05 14.89
N PHE A 165 -1.49 13.42 13.70
CA PHE A 165 -0.32 13.40 12.83
C PHE A 165 0.01 14.77 12.26
N TYR A 166 -1.01 15.58 11.95
CA TYR A 166 -0.80 16.95 11.50
C TYR A 166 -0.24 17.78 12.65
N ASP A 167 -0.84 17.70 13.84
CA ASP A 167 -0.45 18.49 15.01
C ASP A 167 1.00 18.22 15.42
N ILE A 168 1.42 16.95 15.42
CA ILE A 168 2.82 16.57 15.70
C ILE A 168 3.77 17.10 14.63
N ALA A 169 3.41 16.96 13.35
CA ALA A 169 4.27 17.41 12.26
C ALA A 169 4.42 18.94 12.25
N ASP A 170 3.34 19.67 12.47
CA ASP A 170 3.29 21.14 12.58
C ASP A 170 4.17 21.63 13.73
N ARG A 171 4.00 21.03 14.92
CA ARG A 171 4.83 21.35 16.08
C ARG A 171 6.31 21.07 15.84
N LEU A 172 6.66 19.94 15.23
CA LEU A 172 8.05 19.63 14.86
C LEU A 172 8.62 20.66 13.88
N THR A 173 7.86 21.06 12.85
CA THR A 173 8.32 22.09 11.93
C THR A 173 8.49 23.46 12.59
N GLY A 174 7.67 23.80 13.59
CA GLY A 174 7.87 24.97 14.45
C GLY A 174 9.21 24.92 15.19
N ILE A 175 9.52 23.78 15.83
CA ILE A 175 10.81 23.57 16.52
C ILE A 175 11.99 23.64 15.54
N PHE A 176 11.85 23.06 14.34
CA PHE A 176 12.88 23.13 13.30
C PHE A 176 13.14 24.56 12.82
N THR A 177 12.09 25.38 12.77
CA THR A 177 12.19 26.80 12.43
C THR A 177 12.95 27.56 13.52
N GLU A 178 12.61 27.37 14.80
CA GLU A 178 13.34 27.97 15.94
C GLU A 178 14.83 27.59 15.94
N LYS A 179 15.14 26.35 15.58
CA LYS A 179 16.51 25.81 15.50
C LYS A 179 17.24 26.14 14.21
N ILE A 180 16.59 26.85 13.26
CA ILE A 180 17.16 27.27 11.97
C ILE A 180 17.67 26.05 11.16
N PHE A 181 16.93 24.94 11.19
CA PHE A 181 17.27 23.75 10.41
C PHE A 181 16.84 23.89 8.96
N SER A 182 17.72 23.52 8.04
CA SER A 182 17.46 23.59 6.60
C SER A 182 16.69 22.36 6.11
N ALA A 183 15.67 22.60 5.27
CA ALA A 183 15.02 21.56 4.50
C ALA A 183 15.93 21.02 3.39
N TYR A 184 15.78 19.75 3.05
CA TYR A 184 16.53 19.11 1.98
C TYR A 184 16.07 19.59 0.60
N ASN A 185 17.02 19.95 -0.25
CA ASN A 185 16.80 20.30 -1.65
C ASN A 185 17.35 19.18 -2.53
N GLU A 186 16.47 18.51 -3.28
CA GLU A 186 16.83 17.34 -4.10
C GLU A 186 17.77 17.68 -5.27
N GLU A 187 17.67 18.88 -5.85
CA GLU A 187 18.49 19.31 -6.97
C GLU A 187 19.96 19.49 -6.55
N SER A 188 20.18 20.26 -5.48
CA SER A 188 21.51 20.50 -4.92
C SER A 188 22.03 19.31 -4.10
N GLY A 189 21.13 18.47 -3.59
CA GLY A 189 21.37 17.42 -2.60
C GLY A 189 21.90 17.92 -1.26
N LYS A 190 21.54 19.14 -0.86
CA LYS A 190 21.93 19.79 0.40
C LYS A 190 20.73 20.00 1.31
N GLY A 191 20.98 20.38 2.56
CA GLY A 191 19.96 20.55 3.60
C GLY A 191 19.86 19.34 4.52
N LEU A 192 19.32 19.56 5.72
CA LEU A 192 19.31 18.58 6.81
C LEU A 192 18.06 17.71 6.82
N LEU A 193 16.88 18.33 6.81
CA LEU A 193 15.60 17.68 7.06
C LEU A 193 14.99 17.14 5.76
N LYS A 194 14.75 15.83 5.66
CA LYS A 194 14.11 15.22 4.48
C LYS A 194 12.61 14.98 4.71
N HIS A 195 12.26 14.24 5.76
CA HIS A 195 10.89 13.79 6.01
C HIS A 195 10.57 13.72 7.49
N ILE A 196 9.29 13.87 7.82
CA ILE A 196 8.69 13.40 9.08
C ILE A 196 7.95 12.10 8.77
N TYR A 197 8.29 11.03 9.47
CA TYR A 197 7.61 9.74 9.42
C TYR A 197 6.92 9.51 10.76
N LEU A 198 5.60 9.30 10.74
CA LEU A 198 4.82 9.03 11.95
C LEU A 198 4.06 7.72 11.80
N ARG A 199 3.94 7.00 12.90
CA ARG A 199 3.12 5.78 13.00
C ARG A 199 2.34 5.81 14.31
N LYS A 200 1.09 5.36 14.27
CA LYS A 200 0.18 5.24 15.40
C LYS A 200 -0.30 3.79 15.51
N THR A 201 -0.34 3.21 16.72
CA THR A 201 -0.95 1.90 16.96
C THR A 201 -2.46 2.04 17.21
N ARG A 202 -3.20 0.93 17.24
CA ARG A 202 -4.61 0.95 17.65
C ARG A 202 -4.82 1.46 19.07
N ALA A 203 -3.87 1.18 19.97
CA ALA A 203 -3.90 1.69 21.35
C ALA A 203 -3.68 3.22 21.43
N GLY A 204 -3.25 3.85 20.34
CA GLY A 204 -3.01 5.29 20.26
C GLY A 204 -1.56 5.70 20.53
N ASP A 205 -0.66 4.75 20.75
CA ASP A 205 0.77 5.03 20.91
C ASP A 205 1.39 5.48 19.58
N ILE A 206 2.25 6.50 19.66
CA ILE A 206 2.86 7.12 18.47
C ILE A 206 4.38 6.93 18.47
N SER A 207 4.90 6.60 17.29
CA SER A 207 6.32 6.61 16.96
C SER A 207 6.60 7.77 16.01
N VAL A 208 7.54 8.62 16.41
CA VAL A 208 8.04 9.73 15.60
C VAL A 208 9.40 9.35 15.03
N CYS A 209 9.61 9.55 13.74
CA CYS A 209 10.89 9.35 13.09
C CYS A 209 11.21 10.54 12.17
N VAL A 210 12.29 11.26 12.46
CA VAL A 210 12.79 12.35 11.61
C VAL A 210 13.86 11.81 10.68
N VAL A 211 13.64 11.92 9.36
CA VAL A 211 14.60 11.48 8.35
C VAL A 211 15.53 12.63 7.98
N ILE A 212 16.84 12.40 8.12
CA ILE A 212 17.85 13.45 7.91
C ILE A 212 18.93 13.05 6.88
N ASN A 213 19.51 14.07 6.27
CA ASN A 213 20.68 13.99 5.39
C ASN A 213 21.98 14.34 6.16
N ALA A 214 22.20 13.72 7.31
CA ALA A 214 23.38 13.92 8.15
C ALA A 214 23.59 12.69 9.06
N ASP A 215 24.71 12.61 9.79
CA ASP A 215 24.96 11.52 10.76
C ASP A 215 24.25 11.71 12.10
N MET A 216 23.80 12.94 12.39
CA MET A 216 23.08 13.28 13.61
C MET A 216 22.21 14.51 13.40
N LEU A 217 21.15 14.63 14.20
CA LEU A 217 20.36 15.85 14.34
C LEU A 217 20.86 16.60 15.59
N PRO A 218 21.31 17.86 15.46
CA PRO A 218 21.64 18.67 16.64
C PRO A 218 20.44 18.77 17.60
N ASP A 219 20.71 18.76 18.91
CA ASP A 219 19.71 18.86 19.97
C ASP A 219 18.58 17.81 19.92
N ALA A 220 18.82 16.67 19.28
CA ALA A 220 17.83 15.59 19.12
C ALA A 220 17.08 15.25 20.40
N ARG A 221 17.79 15.14 21.53
CA ARG A 221 17.19 14.80 22.82
C ARG A 221 16.23 15.88 23.31
N SER A 222 16.64 17.15 23.22
CA SER A 222 15.80 18.29 23.60
C SER A 222 14.54 18.37 22.73
N ILE A 223 14.65 18.12 21.43
CA ILE A 223 13.51 18.07 20.51
C ILE A 223 12.55 16.93 20.88
N ALA A 224 13.11 15.74 21.15
CA ALA A 224 12.34 14.56 21.54
C ALA A 224 11.61 14.75 22.88
N ASP A 225 12.22 15.44 23.85
CA ASP A 225 11.59 15.75 25.13
C ASP A 225 10.45 16.77 24.95
N ARG A 226 10.71 17.88 24.24
CA ARG A 226 9.68 18.91 23.96
C ARG A 226 8.45 18.34 23.27
N ILE A 227 8.63 17.53 22.22
CA ILE A 227 7.50 16.97 21.48
C ILE A 227 6.72 15.96 22.33
N ARG A 228 7.39 15.20 23.21
CA ARG A 228 6.72 14.25 24.11
C ARG A 228 5.95 14.97 25.21
N ASP A 229 6.45 16.10 25.69
CA ASP A 229 5.73 16.92 26.68
C ASP A 229 4.44 17.50 26.08
N ASP A 230 4.50 17.96 24.82
CA ASP A 230 3.32 18.44 24.08
C ASP A 230 2.36 17.28 23.71
N PHE A 231 2.91 16.08 23.44
CA PHE A 231 2.15 14.90 23.02
C PHE A 231 2.54 13.63 23.80
N PRO A 232 1.95 13.41 25.00
CA PRO A 232 2.29 12.27 25.86
C PRO A 232 2.03 10.88 25.27
N CYS A 233 1.28 10.79 24.16
CA CYS A 233 1.07 9.55 23.40
C CYS A 233 2.30 9.10 22.60
N ILE A 234 3.33 9.93 22.48
CA ILE A 234 4.58 9.56 21.81
C ILE A 234 5.38 8.61 22.72
N ARG A 235 5.51 7.35 22.28
CA ARG A 235 6.28 6.31 22.98
C ARG A 235 7.69 6.14 22.44
N SER A 236 7.95 6.58 21.22
CA SER A 236 9.29 6.48 20.62
C SER A 236 9.63 7.65 19.71
N PHE A 237 10.88 8.10 19.80
CA PHE A 237 11.44 9.13 18.92
C PHE A 237 12.74 8.62 18.29
N PHE A 238 12.75 8.58 16.96
CA PHE A 238 13.86 8.09 16.14
C PHE A 238 14.42 9.18 15.23
N ILE A 239 15.69 9.02 14.90
CA ILE A 239 16.31 9.65 13.75
C ILE A 239 16.66 8.56 12.74
N ASN A 240 16.23 8.74 11.50
CA ASN A 240 16.65 7.89 10.39
C ASN A 240 17.69 8.63 9.53
N ILE A 241 18.83 7.99 9.28
CA ILE A 241 19.90 8.56 8.46
C ILE A 241 19.72 8.12 7.01
N ASN A 242 19.43 9.07 6.14
CA ASN A 242 19.32 8.85 4.70
C ASN A 242 20.05 9.93 3.89
N LYS A 243 21.33 9.69 3.62
CA LYS A 243 22.19 10.55 2.81
C LYS A 243 22.11 10.27 1.30
N LYS A 244 21.36 9.24 0.89
CA LYS A 244 21.29 8.82 -0.51
C LYS A 244 20.36 9.77 -1.30
N ARG A 245 20.73 10.05 -2.56
CA ARG A 245 19.89 10.73 -3.55
C ARG A 245 19.00 9.69 -4.24
N SER A 246 17.94 9.29 -3.58
CA SER A 246 16.98 8.31 -4.09
C SER A 246 15.57 8.60 -3.58
N ASN A 247 14.59 7.96 -4.21
CA ASN A 247 13.18 8.04 -3.80
C ASN A 247 12.86 7.15 -2.59
N VAL A 248 13.84 6.41 -2.06
CA VAL A 248 13.65 5.62 -0.84
C VAL A 248 13.69 6.58 0.35
N ILE A 249 12.61 6.63 1.11
CA ILE A 249 12.43 7.60 2.20
C ILE A 249 13.31 7.24 3.40
N LEU A 250 13.22 6.02 3.91
CA LEU A 250 14.04 5.54 5.03
C LEU A 250 15.39 5.04 4.53
N GLY A 251 16.47 5.52 5.13
CA GLY A 251 17.79 4.91 5.00
C GLY A 251 17.96 3.70 5.91
N GLU A 252 19.16 3.15 5.90
CA GLU A 252 19.47 1.85 6.54
C GLU A 252 19.61 1.93 8.06
N ARG A 253 19.79 3.13 8.63
CA ARG A 253 20.09 3.30 10.05
C ARG A 253 19.04 4.13 10.78
N ASN A 254 18.39 3.50 11.76
CA ASN A 254 17.53 4.15 12.75
C ASN A 254 18.29 4.30 14.07
N ILE A 255 18.26 5.50 14.66
CA ILE A 255 18.84 5.79 15.97
C ILE A 255 17.69 6.15 16.90
N LEU A 256 17.49 5.35 17.94
CA LEU A 256 16.54 5.65 19.02
C LEU A 256 17.10 6.78 19.89
N ILE A 257 16.36 7.87 20.03
CA ILE A 257 16.74 9.02 20.85
C ILE A 257 16.08 8.97 22.23
N SER A 258 14.82 8.53 22.28
CA SER A 258 14.09 8.35 23.53
C SER A 258 12.92 7.40 23.37
N GLY A 259 12.59 6.70 24.45
CA GLY A 259 11.41 5.84 24.53
C GLY A 259 11.69 4.40 24.11
N GLU A 260 10.71 3.77 23.49
CA GLU A 260 10.74 2.34 23.16
C GLU A 260 11.39 2.06 21.79
N PRO A 261 12.12 0.94 21.63
CA PRO A 261 12.78 0.59 20.36
C PRO A 261 11.80 0.10 19.28
N TYR A 262 10.56 -0.20 19.63
CA TYR A 262 9.47 -0.56 18.75
C TYR A 262 8.14 -0.27 19.47
N LEU A 263 7.07 -0.10 18.71
CA LEU A 263 5.71 -0.16 19.27
C LEU A 263 5.16 -1.58 19.15
N THR A 264 4.12 -1.91 19.91
CA THR A 264 3.35 -3.13 19.71
C THR A 264 1.94 -2.78 19.24
N ASP A 265 1.51 -3.39 18.14
CA ASP A 265 0.13 -3.26 17.64
C ASP A 265 -0.52 -4.63 17.48
N THR A 266 -1.84 -4.64 17.34
CA THR A 266 -2.64 -5.87 17.23
C THR A 266 -3.35 -5.98 15.88
N LEU A 267 -3.28 -7.16 15.29
CA LEU A 267 -3.96 -7.51 14.05
C LEU A 267 -4.45 -8.96 14.11
N CYS A 268 -5.74 -9.20 13.86
CA CYS A 268 -6.40 -10.52 13.98
C CYS A 268 -6.12 -11.18 15.35
N GLY A 269 -6.09 -10.39 16.42
CA GLY A 269 -5.78 -10.86 17.78
C GLY A 269 -4.31 -11.28 18.01
N LYS A 270 -3.41 -11.03 17.05
CA LYS A 270 -1.96 -11.27 17.16
C LYS A 270 -1.22 -9.97 17.41
N HIS A 271 -0.11 -10.04 18.15
CA HIS A 271 0.73 -8.89 18.48
C HIS A 271 1.94 -8.78 17.56
N PHE A 272 2.23 -7.58 17.07
CA PHE A 272 3.35 -7.32 16.15
C PHE A 272 4.21 -6.18 16.65
N SER A 273 5.53 -6.40 16.68
CA SER A 273 6.51 -5.34 16.96
C SER A 273 6.75 -4.47 15.72
N LEU A 274 6.60 -3.16 15.88
CA LEU A 274 6.63 -2.16 14.83
C LEU A 274 7.82 -1.21 15.02
N SER A 275 8.92 -1.47 14.31
CA SER A 275 10.02 -0.52 14.16
C SER A 275 9.72 0.51 13.04
N PRO A 276 10.48 1.61 12.91
CA PRO A 276 10.33 2.54 11.80
C PRO A 276 10.39 1.85 10.43
N SER A 277 11.29 0.87 10.27
CA SER A 277 11.50 0.15 9.00
C SER A 277 10.55 -1.03 8.79
N SER A 278 9.85 -1.52 9.84
CA SER A 278 8.94 -2.66 9.71
C SER A 278 7.77 -2.31 8.80
N PHE A 279 7.52 -3.14 7.76
CA PHE A 279 6.30 -3.04 6.98
C PHE A 279 5.10 -3.50 7.81
N PHE A 280 4.00 -2.75 7.72
CA PHE A 280 2.73 -3.06 8.35
C PHE A 280 1.63 -2.40 7.52
N GLN A 281 0.46 -3.03 7.46
CA GLN A 281 -0.66 -2.51 6.68
C GLN A 281 -1.09 -1.16 7.24
N VAL A 282 -1.30 -0.18 6.36
CA VAL A 282 -1.62 1.19 6.81
C VAL A 282 -3.06 1.35 7.25
N ASN A 283 -3.93 0.42 6.85
CA ASN A 283 -5.32 0.34 7.24
C ASN A 283 -5.54 -0.98 7.99
N SER A 284 -5.32 -0.98 9.30
CA SER A 284 -5.37 -2.23 10.08
C SER A 284 -6.77 -2.87 10.05
N GLU A 285 -7.84 -2.07 10.09
CA GLU A 285 -9.23 -2.58 10.08
C GLU A 285 -9.57 -3.30 8.77
N ALA A 286 -9.26 -2.70 7.62
CA ALA A 286 -9.47 -3.36 6.34
C ALA A 286 -8.51 -4.55 6.14
N ALA A 287 -7.28 -4.47 6.65
CA ALA A 287 -6.34 -5.57 6.60
C ALA A 287 -6.80 -6.80 7.39
N GLU A 288 -7.46 -6.62 8.55
CA GLU A 288 -8.05 -7.75 9.28
C GLU A 288 -9.11 -8.46 8.45
N LYS A 289 -9.98 -7.72 7.75
CA LYS A 289 -10.97 -8.33 6.85
C LYS A 289 -10.34 -9.06 5.68
N LEU A 290 -9.25 -8.52 5.14
CA LEU A 290 -8.47 -9.17 4.10
C LEU A 290 -7.87 -10.48 4.62
N TYR A 291 -7.26 -10.48 5.81
CA TYR A 291 -6.61 -11.65 6.40
C TYR A 291 -7.62 -12.69 6.89
N GLU A 292 -8.77 -12.28 7.42
CA GLU A 292 -9.91 -13.17 7.72
C GLU A 292 -10.35 -13.92 6.46
N LYS A 293 -10.50 -13.24 5.33
CA LYS A 293 -10.85 -13.88 4.05
C LYS A 293 -9.73 -14.77 3.51
N ALA A 294 -8.47 -14.36 3.67
CA ALA A 294 -7.33 -15.18 3.30
C ALA A 294 -7.28 -16.48 4.15
N ALA A 295 -7.62 -16.39 5.44
CA ALA A 295 -7.75 -17.56 6.31
C ALA A 295 -8.92 -18.46 5.92
N GLU A 296 -10.07 -17.88 5.58
CA GLU A 296 -11.23 -18.61 5.04
C GLU A 296 -10.87 -19.38 3.76
N TYR A 297 -10.16 -18.74 2.82
CA TYR A 297 -9.73 -19.38 1.58
C TYR A 297 -8.61 -20.41 1.78
N ALA A 298 -7.71 -20.18 2.74
CA ALA A 298 -6.70 -21.16 3.12
C ALA A 298 -7.36 -22.43 3.68
N ALA A 299 -8.43 -22.26 4.47
CA ALA A 299 -9.21 -23.33 5.09
C ALA A 299 -8.30 -24.40 5.72
N LEU A 300 -7.37 -23.96 6.59
CA LEU A 300 -6.35 -24.82 7.17
C LEU A 300 -6.96 -25.87 8.10
N GLU A 301 -6.61 -27.12 7.85
CA GLU A 301 -6.86 -28.26 8.73
C GLU A 301 -5.66 -28.48 9.66
N LYS A 302 -5.83 -29.29 10.71
CA LYS A 302 -4.82 -29.50 11.76
C LYS A 302 -3.44 -29.92 11.23
N ASP A 303 -3.40 -30.79 10.23
CA ASP A 303 -2.18 -31.36 9.68
C ASP A 303 -1.64 -30.59 8.45
N ASP A 304 -2.32 -29.51 8.05
CA ASP A 304 -1.87 -28.68 6.94
C ASP A 304 -0.56 -27.95 7.28
N ILE A 305 0.24 -27.79 6.23
CA ILE A 305 1.49 -27.02 6.25
C ILE A 305 1.24 -25.76 5.42
N LEU A 306 1.27 -24.61 6.09
CA LEU A 306 1.17 -23.31 5.46
C LEU A 306 2.56 -22.79 5.09
N LEU A 307 2.75 -22.43 3.83
CA LEU A 307 3.90 -21.65 3.38
C LEU A 307 3.47 -20.23 3.00
N ASP A 308 3.99 -19.24 3.72
CA ASP A 308 3.79 -17.80 3.50
C ASP A 308 5.01 -17.23 2.78
N LEU A 309 4.85 -16.95 1.48
CA LEU A 309 5.89 -16.35 0.64
C LEU A 309 5.74 -14.83 0.64
N TYR A 310 6.87 -14.11 0.74
CA TYR A 310 6.90 -12.65 0.94
C TYR A 310 6.31 -12.24 2.29
N CYS A 311 6.63 -13.01 3.34
CA CYS A 311 5.91 -12.92 4.61
C CYS A 311 6.17 -11.61 5.39
N GLY A 312 7.19 -10.82 5.02
CA GLY A 312 7.56 -9.61 5.73
C GLY A 312 7.80 -9.87 7.21
N ALA A 313 7.07 -9.18 8.09
CA ALA A 313 7.10 -9.39 9.54
C ALA A 313 6.22 -10.58 10.02
N GLY A 314 5.80 -11.46 9.11
CA GLY A 314 4.97 -12.64 9.38
C GLY A 314 3.49 -12.33 9.57
N THR A 315 3.01 -11.15 9.15
CA THR A 315 1.65 -10.71 9.48
C THR A 315 0.56 -11.64 8.94
N ILE A 316 0.67 -12.04 7.68
CA ILE A 316 -0.34 -12.88 7.03
C ILE A 316 -0.30 -14.30 7.60
N GLY A 317 0.85 -14.97 7.53
CA GLY A 317 1.01 -16.34 8.03
C GLY A 317 0.64 -16.51 9.49
N LEU A 318 0.95 -15.53 10.35
CA LEU A 318 0.59 -15.59 11.78
C LEU A 318 -0.91 -15.33 12.05
N CYS A 319 -1.59 -14.56 11.19
CA CYS A 319 -3.03 -14.34 11.30
C CYS A 319 -3.84 -15.52 10.75
N ILE A 320 -3.31 -16.23 9.74
CA ILE A 320 -3.96 -17.38 9.12
C ILE A 320 -3.69 -18.69 9.88
N ALA A 321 -2.45 -18.94 10.29
CA ALA A 321 -2.07 -20.20 10.92
C ALA A 321 -2.53 -20.28 12.39
N GLY A 322 -3.33 -21.30 12.70
CA GLY A 322 -3.59 -21.69 14.08
C GLY A 322 -2.31 -22.14 14.79
N ASN A 323 -2.30 -22.09 16.13
CA ASN A 323 -1.10 -22.36 16.93
C ASN A 323 -0.51 -23.76 16.70
N GLU A 324 -1.33 -24.75 16.31
CA GLU A 324 -0.86 -26.13 16.06
C GLU A 324 -0.43 -26.38 14.61
N ASN A 325 -0.85 -25.53 13.66
CA ASN A 325 -0.47 -25.67 12.25
C ASN A 325 1.03 -25.48 12.06
N LYS A 326 1.62 -26.16 11.07
CA LYS A 326 3.01 -25.91 10.68
C LYS A 326 3.06 -24.67 9.77
N LEU A 327 3.89 -23.70 10.14
CA LEU A 327 4.04 -22.43 9.40
C LEU A 327 5.48 -22.27 8.91
N CYS A 328 5.64 -22.10 7.60
CA CYS A 328 6.88 -21.66 6.98
C CYS A 328 6.70 -20.24 6.45
N GLY A 329 7.54 -19.28 6.85
CA GLY A 329 7.58 -17.94 6.27
C GLY A 329 8.88 -17.68 5.53
N VAL A 330 8.83 -16.97 4.41
CA VAL A 330 9.99 -16.66 3.57
C VAL A 330 10.05 -15.17 3.27
N GLU A 331 11.19 -14.56 3.58
CA GLU A 331 11.42 -13.12 3.40
C GLU A 331 12.87 -12.88 3.00
N ILE A 332 13.12 -11.99 2.04
CA ILE A 332 14.46 -11.71 1.53
C ILE A 332 15.24 -10.74 2.43
N VAL A 333 14.52 -9.88 3.16
CA VAL A 333 15.08 -8.92 4.10
C VAL A 333 15.29 -9.57 5.46
N ARG A 334 16.56 -9.70 5.87
CA ARG A 334 16.95 -10.37 7.13
C ARG A 334 16.22 -9.81 8.35
N GLU A 335 16.17 -8.49 8.48
CA GLU A 335 15.55 -7.82 9.62
C GLU A 335 14.05 -8.13 9.71
N ALA A 336 13.37 -8.26 8.56
CA ALA A 336 11.96 -8.61 8.52
C ALA A 336 11.73 -10.09 8.86
N ALA A 337 12.57 -11.01 8.35
CA ALA A 337 12.53 -12.43 8.71
C ALA A 337 12.78 -12.67 10.21
N GLU A 338 13.75 -11.96 10.80
CA GLU A 338 14.02 -11.98 12.24
C GLU A 338 12.84 -11.41 13.04
N ASN A 339 12.25 -10.30 12.57
CA ASN A 339 11.05 -9.72 13.18
C ASN A 339 9.87 -10.71 13.13
N ALA A 340 9.69 -11.43 12.02
CA ALA A 340 8.65 -12.45 11.86
C ALA A 340 8.83 -13.61 12.85
N LYS A 341 10.07 -14.09 13.02
CA LYS A 341 10.41 -15.11 14.03
C LYS A 341 10.08 -14.62 15.44
N ASN A 342 10.46 -13.41 15.78
CA ASN A 342 10.19 -12.81 17.10
C ASN A 342 8.68 -12.62 17.34
N ASN A 343 7.94 -12.16 16.33
CA ASN A 343 6.48 -12.03 16.39
C ASN A 343 5.84 -13.40 16.60
N ALA A 344 6.30 -14.45 15.94
CA ALA A 344 5.76 -15.79 16.12
C ALA A 344 5.91 -16.29 17.56
N PHE A 345 7.09 -16.09 18.16
CA PHE A 345 7.34 -16.46 19.56
C PHE A 345 6.51 -15.62 20.53
N ALA A 346 6.40 -14.32 20.29
CA ALA A 346 5.54 -13.43 21.08
C ALA A 346 4.06 -13.84 21.04
N ASN A 347 3.63 -14.50 19.95
CA ASN A 347 2.28 -15.05 19.78
C ASN A 347 2.15 -16.53 20.18
N GLY A 348 3.08 -17.05 20.98
CA GLY A 348 2.99 -18.39 21.58
C GLY A 348 3.38 -19.55 20.65
N ARG A 349 4.00 -19.27 19.50
CA ARG A 349 4.54 -20.31 18.61
C ARG A 349 5.97 -20.67 18.98
N SER A 350 6.48 -21.79 18.46
CA SER A 350 7.84 -22.26 18.74
C SER A 350 8.53 -22.78 17.47
N GLU A 351 9.83 -23.09 17.56
CA GLU A 351 10.59 -23.70 16.45
C GLU A 351 10.13 -25.12 16.09
N LYS A 352 9.25 -25.73 16.91
CA LYS A 352 8.65 -27.03 16.62
C LYS A 352 7.64 -26.96 15.46
N ASN A 353 6.90 -25.86 15.34
CA ASN A 353 5.80 -25.71 14.39
C ASN A 353 5.94 -24.46 13.51
N THR A 354 7.08 -23.77 13.59
CA THR A 354 7.32 -22.55 12.84
C THR A 354 8.75 -22.48 12.33
N LEU A 355 8.91 -22.07 11.08
CA LEU A 355 10.18 -21.83 10.40
C LEU A 355 10.10 -20.50 9.65
N PHE A 356 11.04 -19.59 9.89
CA PHE A 356 11.22 -18.39 9.06
C PHE A 356 12.58 -18.45 8.38
N VAL A 357 12.58 -18.24 7.06
CA VAL A 357 13.75 -18.36 6.21
C VAL A 357 14.06 -16.99 5.61
N CYS A 358 15.29 -16.51 5.86
CA CYS A 358 15.83 -15.35 5.15
C CYS A 358 16.37 -15.81 3.79
N GLY A 359 15.66 -15.52 2.72
CA GLY A 359 16.05 -15.94 1.37
C GLY A 359 14.98 -15.70 0.32
N ASP A 360 15.28 -16.11 -0.92
CA ASP A 360 14.26 -16.12 -1.96
C ASP A 360 13.21 -17.22 -1.73
N ALA A 361 12.09 -17.10 -2.45
CA ALA A 361 10.97 -18.02 -2.33
C ALA A 361 11.35 -19.50 -2.60
N LYS A 362 12.32 -19.77 -3.48
CA LYS A 362 12.75 -21.12 -3.84
C LYS A 362 13.53 -21.79 -2.70
N ILE A 363 14.42 -21.05 -2.06
CA ILE A 363 15.11 -21.48 -0.83
C ILE A 363 14.05 -21.80 0.23
N GLY A 364 13.10 -20.90 0.42
CA GLY A 364 12.00 -21.09 1.37
C GLY A 364 11.15 -22.34 1.14
N ILE A 365 10.76 -22.60 -0.11
CA ILE A 365 10.06 -23.84 -0.51
C ILE A 365 10.89 -25.07 -0.14
N THR A 366 12.19 -25.04 -0.44
CA THR A 366 13.11 -26.15 -0.19
C THR A 366 13.26 -26.42 1.31
N GLU A 367 13.48 -25.40 2.11
CA GLU A 367 13.64 -25.52 3.56
C GLU A 367 12.34 -25.94 4.25
N CYS A 368 11.19 -25.44 3.77
CA CYS A 368 9.89 -25.89 4.27
C CYS A 368 9.68 -27.39 4.02
N LYS A 369 9.99 -27.87 2.81
CA LYS A 369 9.94 -29.29 2.44
C LYS A 369 10.83 -30.15 3.32
N LYS A 370 12.07 -29.73 3.55
CA LYS A 370 13.02 -30.45 4.42
C LYS A 370 12.54 -30.53 5.87
N ARG A 371 11.97 -29.44 6.38
CA ARG A 371 11.60 -29.33 7.79
C ARG A 371 10.27 -29.99 8.13
N PHE A 372 9.26 -29.80 7.28
CA PHE A 372 7.88 -30.16 7.59
C PHE A 372 7.20 -31.06 6.57
N GLY A 373 7.74 -31.15 5.35
CA GLY A 373 7.13 -31.82 4.20
C GLY A 373 6.57 -30.81 3.18
N SER A 374 5.95 -31.32 2.11
CA SER A 374 5.37 -30.46 1.07
C SER A 374 4.21 -29.62 1.63
N PRO A 375 4.18 -28.31 1.37
CA PRO A 375 3.10 -27.44 1.81
C PRO A 375 1.77 -27.83 1.14
N SER A 376 0.70 -27.92 1.93
CA SER A 376 -0.65 -28.16 1.40
C SER A 376 -1.36 -26.87 1.03
N VAL A 377 -0.98 -25.75 1.65
CA VAL A 377 -1.49 -24.41 1.35
C VAL A 377 -0.31 -23.45 1.20
N ILE A 378 -0.36 -22.62 0.16
CA ILE A 378 0.62 -21.55 -0.07
C ILE A 378 -0.11 -20.22 -0.11
N VAL A 379 0.34 -19.25 0.67
CA VAL A 379 -0.10 -17.85 0.59
C VAL A 379 1.00 -17.03 -0.05
N VAL A 380 0.62 -16.11 -0.93
CA VAL A 380 1.53 -15.17 -1.58
C VAL A 380 0.97 -13.75 -1.48
N ASP A 381 1.82 -12.78 -1.11
CA ASP A 381 1.54 -11.34 -1.21
C ASP A 381 2.71 -10.63 -1.92
N PRO A 382 2.84 -10.81 -3.26
CA PRO A 382 3.98 -10.30 -3.99
C PRO A 382 3.92 -8.78 -4.19
N PRO A 383 5.05 -8.14 -4.53
CA PRO A 383 5.06 -6.74 -4.92
C PRO A 383 4.19 -6.49 -6.18
N ARG A 384 3.95 -5.22 -6.52
CA ARG A 384 3.12 -4.78 -7.68
C ARG A 384 3.43 -5.43 -9.04
N LYS A 385 4.60 -6.04 -9.20
CA LYS A 385 5.01 -6.76 -10.42
C LYS A 385 4.42 -8.18 -10.53
N GLY A 386 3.80 -8.69 -9.46
CA GLY A 386 3.33 -10.07 -9.34
C GLY A 386 4.47 -11.06 -9.13
N LEU A 387 4.16 -12.34 -9.34
CA LEU A 387 5.09 -13.46 -9.30
C LEU A 387 5.85 -13.58 -10.63
N THR A 388 7.01 -14.24 -10.58
CA THR A 388 7.69 -14.66 -11.81
C THR A 388 7.15 -16.02 -12.29
N PRO A 389 7.20 -16.31 -13.61
CA PRO A 389 6.79 -17.62 -14.14
C PRO A 389 7.54 -18.79 -13.49
N GLU A 390 8.83 -18.62 -13.16
CA GLU A 390 9.64 -19.63 -12.49
C GLU A 390 9.12 -19.93 -11.09
N LEU A 391 8.72 -18.90 -10.33
CA LEU A 391 8.16 -19.10 -9.00
C LEU A 391 6.78 -19.79 -9.06
N ILE A 392 5.94 -19.44 -10.03
CA ILE A 392 4.66 -20.15 -10.25
C ILE A 392 4.91 -21.63 -10.56
N ALA A 393 5.92 -21.94 -11.38
CA ALA A 393 6.34 -23.32 -11.65
C ALA A 393 6.84 -24.02 -10.37
N ASP A 394 7.68 -23.37 -9.56
CA ASP A 394 8.18 -23.93 -8.29
C ASP A 394 7.02 -24.18 -7.28
N ILE A 395 6.06 -23.25 -7.16
CA ILE A 395 4.86 -23.38 -6.32
C ILE A 395 4.04 -24.59 -6.77
N THR A 396 3.68 -24.64 -8.05
CA THR A 396 2.81 -25.69 -8.61
C THR A 396 3.46 -27.07 -8.57
N ALA A 397 4.80 -27.15 -8.68
CA ALA A 397 5.57 -28.38 -8.51
C ALA A 397 5.57 -28.93 -7.06
N THR A 398 5.21 -28.11 -6.07
CA THR A 398 4.94 -28.60 -4.69
C THR A 398 3.54 -29.18 -4.52
N ALA A 399 2.69 -29.02 -5.55
CA ALA A 399 1.34 -29.53 -5.64
C ALA A 399 0.43 -29.18 -4.44
N PRO A 400 0.38 -27.91 -3.96
CA PRO A 400 -0.53 -27.52 -2.89
C PRO A 400 -1.98 -27.76 -3.29
N LYS A 401 -2.84 -28.06 -2.30
CA LYS A 401 -4.29 -28.13 -2.50
C LYS A 401 -4.85 -26.76 -2.87
N ARG A 402 -4.34 -25.71 -2.22
CA ARG A 402 -4.82 -24.32 -2.36
C ARG A 402 -3.66 -23.34 -2.42
N VAL A 403 -3.80 -22.33 -3.28
CA VAL A 403 -2.98 -21.13 -3.29
C VAL A 403 -3.89 -19.94 -2.99
N VAL A 404 -3.56 -19.19 -1.95
CA VAL A 404 -4.24 -17.94 -1.60
C VAL A 404 -3.37 -16.79 -2.08
N TYR A 405 -3.81 -16.13 -3.14
CA TYR A 405 -3.08 -15.01 -3.75
C TYR A 405 -3.66 -13.69 -3.25
N ILE A 406 -2.87 -12.91 -2.53
CA ILE A 406 -3.17 -11.53 -2.13
C ILE A 406 -2.46 -10.59 -3.10
N SER A 407 -3.15 -9.59 -3.65
CA SER A 407 -2.54 -8.68 -4.62
C SER A 407 -3.11 -7.26 -4.58
N CYS A 408 -2.20 -6.30 -4.66
CA CYS A 408 -2.49 -4.88 -4.81
C CYS A 408 -2.67 -4.43 -6.27
N ASN A 409 -2.55 -5.36 -7.24
CA ASN A 409 -2.61 -5.06 -8.67
C ASN A 409 -3.41 -6.12 -9.45
N PRO A 410 -4.66 -5.82 -9.83
CA PRO A 410 -5.51 -6.75 -10.57
C PRO A 410 -4.91 -7.25 -11.88
N ALA A 411 -4.11 -6.43 -12.57
CA ALA A 411 -3.56 -6.79 -13.88
C ALA A 411 -2.50 -7.89 -13.78
N THR A 412 -1.56 -7.76 -12.84
CA THR A 412 -0.54 -8.79 -12.61
C THR A 412 -1.12 -10.02 -11.93
N LEU A 413 -2.10 -9.85 -11.05
CA LEU A 413 -2.87 -10.96 -10.47
C LEU A 413 -3.53 -11.82 -11.56
N ALA A 414 -4.21 -11.19 -12.52
CA ALA A 414 -4.88 -11.89 -13.61
C ALA A 414 -3.87 -12.60 -14.53
N ARG A 415 -2.75 -11.95 -14.86
CA ARG A 415 -1.65 -12.58 -15.61
C ARG A 415 -1.13 -13.84 -14.90
N ASP A 416 -0.83 -13.73 -13.61
CA ASP A 416 -0.28 -14.85 -12.84
C ASP A 416 -1.29 -15.99 -12.70
N THR A 417 -2.57 -15.64 -12.53
CA THR A 417 -3.65 -16.63 -12.50
C THR A 417 -3.75 -17.40 -13.81
N ALA A 418 -3.55 -16.76 -14.97
CA ALA A 418 -3.48 -17.46 -16.25
C ALA A 418 -2.37 -18.52 -16.28
N LEU A 419 -1.19 -18.17 -15.76
CA LEU A 419 -0.06 -19.10 -15.66
C LEU A 419 -0.34 -20.25 -14.67
N PHE A 420 -1.06 -20.00 -13.58
CA PHE A 420 -1.55 -21.07 -12.70
C PHE A 420 -2.51 -22.01 -13.44
N MET A 421 -3.41 -21.48 -14.27
CA MET A 421 -4.35 -22.29 -15.06
C MET A 421 -3.65 -23.23 -16.04
N GLU A 422 -2.60 -22.76 -16.71
CA GLU A 422 -1.74 -23.60 -17.56
C GLU A 422 -1.06 -24.75 -16.80
N LYS A 423 -0.99 -24.66 -15.46
CA LYS A 423 -0.37 -25.65 -14.57
C LYS A 423 -1.38 -26.50 -13.79
N GLY A 424 -2.65 -26.53 -14.22
CA GLY A 424 -3.68 -27.38 -13.61
C GLY A 424 -4.28 -26.81 -12.32
N TYR A 425 -4.28 -25.48 -12.17
CA TYR A 425 -4.97 -24.79 -11.08
C TYR A 425 -6.14 -23.97 -11.62
N THR A 426 -7.12 -23.64 -10.80
CA THR A 426 -8.28 -22.85 -11.24
C THR A 426 -8.60 -21.77 -10.20
N PRO A 427 -8.76 -20.50 -10.61
CA PRO A 427 -9.28 -19.48 -9.72
C PRO A 427 -10.76 -19.75 -9.46
N ILE A 428 -11.12 -19.95 -8.20
CA ILE A 428 -12.50 -20.25 -7.80
C ILE A 428 -13.26 -18.97 -7.48
N GLU A 429 -12.63 -18.10 -6.69
CA GLU A 429 -13.28 -16.91 -6.15
C GLU A 429 -12.25 -15.80 -5.92
N ALA A 430 -12.66 -14.56 -6.19
CA ALA A 430 -11.88 -13.36 -5.93
C ALA A 430 -12.70 -12.37 -5.08
N THR A 431 -12.13 -11.93 -3.96
CA THR A 431 -12.73 -10.90 -3.11
C THR A 431 -11.86 -9.65 -3.12
N PRO A 432 -12.37 -8.53 -3.65
CA PRO A 432 -11.67 -7.26 -3.57
C PRO A 432 -11.87 -6.60 -2.20
N PHE A 433 -10.86 -5.86 -1.73
CA PHE A 433 -10.83 -5.13 -0.47
C PHE A 433 -10.41 -3.68 -0.70
N ASP A 434 -11.08 -2.78 0.01
CA ASP A 434 -10.74 -1.36 0.01
C ASP A 434 -9.80 -1.00 1.17
N LEU A 435 -8.51 -1.34 1.02
CA LEU A 435 -7.49 -0.92 1.99
C LEU A 435 -7.12 0.56 1.84
N PHE A 436 -7.43 1.17 0.69
CA PHE A 436 -7.11 2.56 0.39
C PHE A 436 -8.30 3.33 -0.22
N PRO A 437 -9.34 3.58 0.59
CA PRO A 437 -10.46 4.42 0.18
C PRO A 437 -10.01 5.79 -0.33
N ARG A 438 -10.75 6.34 -1.29
CA ARG A 438 -10.49 7.59 -2.04
C ARG A 438 -9.28 7.54 -2.98
N THR A 439 -8.70 6.37 -3.20
CA THR A 439 -7.60 6.13 -4.14
C THR A 439 -7.98 5.09 -5.19
N GLY A 440 -7.20 5.00 -6.27
CA GLY A 440 -7.37 3.97 -7.30
C GLY A 440 -6.83 2.58 -6.94
N HIS A 441 -6.34 2.37 -5.71
CA HIS A 441 -5.84 1.07 -5.28
C HIS A 441 -6.97 0.15 -4.86
N VAL A 442 -6.86 -1.12 -5.27
CA VAL A 442 -7.74 -2.21 -4.83
C VAL A 442 -6.85 -3.40 -4.48
N GLU A 443 -7.05 -3.93 -3.29
CA GLU A 443 -6.42 -5.18 -2.87
C GLU A 443 -7.37 -6.32 -3.20
N THR A 444 -6.87 -7.50 -3.53
CA THR A 444 -7.70 -8.65 -3.90
C THR A 444 -7.12 -9.93 -3.35
N VAL A 445 -7.97 -10.73 -2.72
CA VAL A 445 -7.64 -12.10 -2.30
C VAL A 445 -8.30 -13.07 -3.26
N VAL A 446 -7.54 -14.02 -3.79
CA VAL A 446 -8.02 -15.04 -4.73
C VAL A 446 -7.75 -16.42 -4.17
N LEU A 447 -8.79 -17.25 -4.17
CA LEU A 447 -8.65 -18.68 -3.95
C LEU A 447 -8.35 -19.35 -5.29
N ILE A 448 -7.20 -20.00 -5.37
CA ILE A 448 -6.80 -20.81 -6.52
C ILE A 448 -6.65 -22.26 -6.03
N THR A 449 -7.37 -23.20 -6.64
CA THR A 449 -7.34 -24.62 -6.25
C THR A 449 -6.73 -25.48 -7.34
N ARG A 450 -6.07 -26.56 -6.95
CA ARG A 450 -5.63 -27.58 -7.90
C ARG A 450 -6.85 -28.29 -8.50
N VAL A 451 -6.86 -28.50 -9.82
CA VAL A 451 -7.87 -29.35 -10.46
C VAL A 451 -7.55 -30.80 -10.09
N GLU A 452 -8.49 -31.51 -9.49
CA GLU A 452 -8.37 -32.96 -9.33
C GLU A 452 -8.56 -33.59 -10.71
N GLY A 453 -7.52 -34.26 -11.20
CA GLY A 453 -7.52 -34.97 -12.48
C GLY A 453 -8.09 -36.37 -12.39
#